data_AF-A0A3B8PUG2-F1
#
_entry.id   AF-A0A3B8PUG2-F1
#
_cell.length_a   1.000
_cell.length_b   1.000
_cell.length_c   1.000
_cell.angle_alpha   90.00
_cell.angle_beta   90.00
_cell.angle_gamma   90.00
#
_symmetry.space_group_name_H-M   'P 1'
#
loop_
_entity.id
_entity.type
_entity.pdbx_description
1 polymer ?
#
loop_
_entity_poly.entity_id
_entity_poly.type
_entity_poly.pdbx_seq_one_letter_code
_entity_poly.pdbx_strand_id
1 'polypeptide(L)'
;LNNQHLGMVMQWEDRFFEGRRAHTWLGPVDAPEYTGSGDGDLGETYPDFVSIARGYGVEAAQVRERSELSDAVATMLACDGPYLLDVICPYQEHVLPMIPSGHSVRDIITE
;
A
#
# COMPACT_ATOMS: atom_id res chain seq x y z
N LEU A 1 0.76 -5.17 -3.81
CA LEU A 1 -0.06 -4.36 -2.87
C LEU A 1 0.71 -3.08 -2.61
N ASN A 2 0.27 -2.01 -3.24
CA ASN A 2 0.97 -0.75 -3.30
C ASN A 2 0.14 0.29 -2.57
N ASN A 3 0.58 0.64 -1.37
CA ASN A 3 -0.01 1.68 -0.53
C ASN A 3 0.91 2.90 -0.38
N GLN A 4 1.99 2.96 -1.16
CA GLN A 4 2.98 4.05 -1.15
C GLN A 4 3.63 4.35 0.21
N HIS A 5 3.51 3.46 1.18
CA HIS A 5 4.02 3.65 2.54
C HIS A 5 4.75 2.41 3.07
N LEU A 6 5.63 2.63 4.03
CA LEU A 6 6.08 1.60 4.98
C LEU A 6 4.92 1.27 5.95
N GLY A 7 3.88 0.60 5.43
CA GLY A 7 2.56 0.49 6.06
C GLY A 7 2.57 -0.01 7.50
N MET A 8 3.42 -0.98 7.84
CA MET A 8 3.52 -1.45 9.22
C MET A 8 4.08 -0.36 10.15
N VAL A 9 5.09 0.39 9.74
CA VAL A 9 5.62 1.49 10.56
C VAL A 9 4.60 2.61 10.67
N MET A 10 3.93 2.94 9.57
CA MET A 10 2.85 3.93 9.52
C MET A 10 1.70 3.58 10.50
N GLN A 11 1.28 2.31 10.57
CA GLN A 11 0.29 1.87 11.56
C GLN A 11 0.75 2.11 13.01
N TRP A 12 2.04 1.91 13.30
CA TRP A 12 2.58 2.20 14.63
C TRP A 12 2.65 3.71 14.90
N GLU A 13 2.98 4.52 13.90
CA GLU A 13 2.92 5.98 13.97
C GLU A 13 1.50 6.46 14.31
N ASP A 14 0.49 5.89 13.66
CA ASP A 14 -0.92 6.19 13.92
C ASP A 14 -1.36 5.80 15.33
N ARG A 15 -1.01 4.59 15.78
CA ARG A 15 -1.49 4.05 17.06
C ARG A 15 -0.74 4.58 18.28
N PHE A 16 0.55 4.92 18.16
CA PHE A 16 1.39 5.24 19.32
C PHE A 16 2.12 6.58 19.23
N PHE A 17 2.09 7.27 18.08
CA PHE A 17 2.81 8.53 17.86
C PHE A 17 1.92 9.61 17.22
N GLU A 18 0.62 9.58 17.49
CA GLU A 18 -0.35 10.61 17.08
C GLU A 18 -0.42 10.82 15.55
N GLY A 19 -0.09 9.79 14.76
CA GLY A 19 -0.07 9.88 13.29
C GLY A 19 1.08 10.73 12.73
N ARG A 20 2.09 11.04 13.55
CA ARG A 20 3.26 11.80 13.11
C ARG A 20 4.13 10.95 12.19
N ARG A 21 4.09 11.23 10.89
CA ARG A 21 4.92 10.57 9.88
C ARG A 21 6.41 10.86 10.11
N ALA A 22 7.23 9.81 10.14
CA ALA A 22 8.68 9.88 10.29
C ALA A 22 9.37 9.09 9.16
N HIS A 23 9.28 9.62 7.93
CA HIS A 23 9.90 9.04 6.73
C HIS A 23 9.32 7.68 6.32
N THR A 24 8.01 7.51 6.51
CA THR A 24 7.27 6.29 6.13
C THR A 24 6.61 6.39 4.75
N TRP A 25 6.54 7.58 4.16
CA TRP A 25 6.12 7.80 2.77
C TRP A 25 7.21 7.39 1.78
N LEU A 26 6.84 6.65 0.73
CA LEU A 26 7.76 6.14 -0.30
C LEU A 26 7.69 6.92 -1.62
N GLY A 27 6.73 7.84 -1.75
CA GLY A 27 6.56 8.67 -2.94
C GLY A 27 7.35 9.98 -2.92
N PRO A 28 6.96 10.96 -3.76
CA PRO A 28 7.61 12.26 -3.85
C PRO A 28 7.50 13.05 -2.52
N VAL A 29 8.60 13.67 -2.08
CA VAL A 29 8.68 14.34 -0.77
C VAL A 29 7.82 15.61 -0.65
N ASP A 30 7.34 16.13 -1.77
CA ASP A 30 6.46 17.29 -1.89
C ASP A 30 4.97 16.91 -1.82
N ALA A 31 4.65 15.61 -1.80
CA ALA A 31 3.28 15.13 -1.63
C ALA A 31 2.78 15.37 -0.19
N PRO A 32 1.48 15.68 0.01
CA PRO A 32 0.92 15.93 1.33
C PRO A 32 0.96 14.70 2.25
N GLU A 33 1.05 13.48 1.70
CA GLU A 33 1.24 12.22 2.42
C GLU A 33 2.57 12.18 3.17
N TYR A 34 3.61 12.84 2.67
CA TYR A 34 4.93 12.87 3.31
C TYR A 34 4.86 13.39 4.75
N THR A 35 3.99 14.37 5.01
CA THR A 35 3.75 14.94 6.34
C THR A 35 2.52 14.35 7.06
N GLY A 36 1.80 13.42 6.42
CA GLY A 36 0.57 12.82 6.98
C GLY A 36 -0.67 13.70 6.83
N SER A 37 -0.62 14.74 6.00
CA SER A 37 -1.74 15.65 5.72
C SER A 37 -2.52 15.30 4.44
N GLY A 38 -2.12 14.23 3.75
CA GLY A 38 -2.78 13.73 2.54
C GLY A 38 -4.12 13.06 2.84
N ASP A 39 -5.01 13.08 1.85
CA ASP A 39 -6.36 12.50 1.94
C ASP A 39 -6.40 11.00 1.56
N GLY A 40 -5.29 10.45 1.06
CA GLY A 40 -5.20 9.06 0.63
C GLY A 40 -5.47 8.84 -0.84
N ASP A 41 -5.74 9.89 -1.62
CA ASP A 41 -5.72 9.78 -3.07
C ASP A 41 -4.26 9.72 -3.55
N LEU A 42 -3.82 8.51 -3.88
CA LEU A 42 -2.45 8.24 -4.29
C LEU A 42 -2.13 8.68 -5.73
N GLY A 43 -3.04 9.36 -6.42
CA GLY A 43 -2.78 10.05 -7.70
C GLY A 43 -1.90 9.23 -8.65
N GLU A 44 -0.81 9.81 -9.14
CA GLU A 44 0.25 9.03 -9.79
C GLU A 44 1.16 8.34 -8.76
N THR A 45 1.38 7.04 -8.93
CA THR A 45 2.23 6.26 -8.01
C THR A 45 3.71 6.40 -8.32
N TYR A 46 4.52 6.42 -7.27
CA TYR A 46 5.98 6.45 -7.38
C TYR A 46 6.62 5.23 -6.69
N PRO A 47 7.59 4.56 -7.33
CA PRO A 47 7.89 4.64 -8.77
C PRO A 47 6.76 3.99 -9.61
N ASP A 48 6.78 4.23 -10.92
CA ASP A 48 5.93 3.49 -11.86
C ASP A 48 6.45 2.06 -12.05
N PHE A 49 5.92 1.15 -11.24
CA PHE A 49 6.28 -0.27 -11.28
C PHE A 49 5.87 -0.97 -12.59
N VAL A 50 4.82 -0.50 -13.27
CA VAL A 50 4.39 -1.06 -14.57
C VAL A 50 5.44 -0.77 -15.63
N SER A 51 5.90 0.47 -15.71
CA SER A 51 6.98 0.85 -16.64
C SER A 51 8.28 0.14 -16.33
N ILE A 52 8.63 -0.01 -15.04
CA ILE A 52 9.81 -0.78 -14.63
C ILE A 52 9.71 -2.24 -15.10
N ALA A 53 8.61 -2.94 -14.82
CA ALA A 53 8.42 -4.33 -15.21
C ALA A 53 8.51 -4.53 -16.73
N ARG A 54 7.84 -3.67 -17.50
CA ARG A 54 7.90 -3.69 -18.97
C ARG A 54 9.31 -3.46 -19.50
N GLY A 55 10.11 -2.63 -18.83
CA GLY A 55 11.53 -2.43 -19.14
C GLY A 55 12.38 -3.71 -19.04
N TYR A 56 11.96 -4.68 -18.22
CA TYR A 56 12.58 -6.00 -18.09
C TYR A 56 11.91 -7.09 -18.95
N GLY A 57 10.98 -6.72 -19.84
CA GLY A 57 10.23 -7.67 -20.67
C GLY A 57 9.19 -8.47 -19.90
N VAL A 58 8.73 -7.95 -18.76
CA VAL A 58 7.66 -8.55 -17.95
C VAL A 58 6.35 -7.81 -18.23
N GLU A 59 5.30 -8.55 -18.57
CA GLU A 59 3.96 -7.98 -18.76
C GLU A 59 3.44 -7.42 -17.44
N ALA A 60 2.76 -6.28 -17.50
CA ALA A 60 2.31 -5.60 -16.29
C ALA A 60 1.09 -4.71 -16.52
N ALA A 61 0.27 -4.61 -15.46
CA ALA A 61 -0.86 -3.69 -15.37
C ALA A 61 -0.98 -3.14 -13.93
N GLN A 62 -1.65 -1.98 -13.81
CA GLN A 62 -2.03 -1.41 -12.53
C GLN A 62 -3.55 -1.44 -12.40
N VAL A 63 -4.04 -1.71 -11.19
CA VAL A 63 -5.47 -1.70 -10.86
C VAL A 63 -5.72 -0.79 -9.67
N ARG A 64 -6.75 0.06 -9.79
CA ARG A 64 -7.13 1.06 -8.77
C ARG A 64 -8.52 0.83 -8.24
N GLU A 65 -9.43 0.39 -9.11
CA GLU A 65 -10.82 0.18 -8.74
C GLU A 65 -11.08 -1.26 -8.31
N ARG A 66 -11.85 -1.42 -7.23
CA ARG A 66 -12.22 -2.74 -6.72
C ARG A 66 -12.99 -3.58 -7.74
N SER A 67 -13.78 -2.92 -8.61
CA SER A 67 -14.55 -3.59 -9.68
C SER A 67 -13.66 -4.24 -10.74
N GLU A 68 -12.46 -3.71 -10.96
CA GLU A 68 -11.53 -4.18 -11.99
C GLU A 68 -10.62 -5.31 -11.48
N LEU A 69 -10.50 -5.46 -10.16
CA LEU A 69 -9.54 -6.38 -9.54
C LEU A 69 -9.73 -7.83 -9.97
N SER A 70 -10.97 -8.31 -10.05
CA SER A 70 -11.26 -9.70 -10.44
C SER A 70 -10.75 -10.00 -11.86
N ASP A 71 -11.01 -9.10 -12.80
CA ASP A 71 -10.64 -9.27 -14.21
C ASP A 71 -9.12 -9.09 -14.40
N ALA A 72 -8.52 -8.15 -13.66
CA ALA A 72 -7.06 -7.94 -13.67
C ALA A 72 -6.30 -9.16 -13.13
N VAL A 73 -6.80 -9.78 -12.05
CA VAL A 73 -6.24 -11.02 -11.50
C VAL A 73 -6.42 -12.18 -12.48
N ALA A 74 -7.59 -12.31 -13.12
CA ALA A 74 -7.81 -13.34 -14.13
C ALA A 74 -6.85 -13.19 -15.32
N THR A 75 -6.60 -11.96 -15.77
CA THR A 75 -5.64 -11.65 -16.85
C THR A 75 -4.21 -12.02 -16.45
N MET A 76 -3.78 -11.63 -15.24
CA MET A 76 -2.47 -11.98 -14.70
C MET A 76 -2.26 -13.50 -14.66
N LEU A 77 -3.25 -14.25 -14.17
CA LEU A 77 -3.16 -15.71 -14.02
C LEU A 77 -3.20 -16.46 -15.36
N ALA A 78 -3.81 -15.87 -16.39
CA ALA A 78 -3.86 -16.43 -17.74
C ALA A 78 -2.61 -16.12 -18.58
N CYS A 79 -1.75 -15.21 -18.13
CA CYS A 79 -0.52 -14.86 -18.83
C CYS A 79 0.47 -16.04 -18.84
N ASP A 80 1.01 -16.36 -20.01
CA ASP A 80 2.09 -17.32 -20.16
C ASP A 80 3.43 -16.64 -19.86
N GLY A 81 3.94 -16.83 -18.64
CA GLY A 81 5.21 -16.25 -18.19
C GLY A 81 5.07 -15.30 -16.98
N PRO A 82 6.11 -14.50 -16.69
CA PRO A 82 6.08 -13.57 -15.57
C PRO A 82 5.11 -12.41 -15.83
N TYR A 83 4.39 -12.00 -14.79
CA TYR A 83 3.47 -10.86 -14.83
C TYR A 83 3.54 -10.06 -13.53
N LEU A 84 3.44 -8.73 -13.61
CA LEU A 84 3.29 -7.85 -12.45
C LEU A 84 1.91 -7.20 -12.45
N LEU A 85 1.12 -7.46 -11.41
CA LEU A 85 -0.10 -6.70 -11.12
C LEU A 85 0.15 -5.73 -9.96
N ASP A 86 0.22 -4.44 -10.28
CA ASP A 86 0.32 -3.37 -9.30
C ASP A 86 -1.07 -2.99 -8.77
N VAL A 87 -1.40 -3.48 -7.57
CA VAL A 87 -2.71 -3.25 -6.94
C VAL A 87 -2.60 -2.08 -5.98
N ILE A 88 -3.28 -0.97 -6.30
CA ILE A 88 -3.31 0.21 -5.44
C ILE A 88 -4.24 -0.02 -4.25
N CYS A 89 -3.76 0.32 -3.06
CA CYS A 89 -4.49 0.16 -1.81
C CYS A 89 -4.44 1.47 -1.02
N PRO A 90 -5.54 1.86 -0.34
CA PRO A 90 -5.51 2.98 0.58
C PRO A 90 -4.47 2.71 1.67
N TYR A 91 -3.72 3.74 2.05
CA TYR A 91 -2.61 3.57 2.99
C TYR A 91 -3.06 3.53 4.44
N GLN A 92 -4.22 4.10 4.76
CA GLN A 92 -4.78 4.22 6.11
C GLN A 92 -5.34 2.91 6.67
N GLU A 93 -5.24 1.81 5.92
CA GLU A 93 -5.70 0.50 6.36
C GLU A 93 -4.76 -0.06 7.44
N HIS A 94 -5.36 -0.58 8.51
CA HIS A 94 -4.64 -1.18 9.63
C HIS A 94 -4.84 -2.70 9.67
N VAL A 95 -3.76 -3.43 9.97
CA VAL A 95 -3.84 -4.86 10.22
C VAL A 95 -4.48 -5.09 11.59
N LEU A 96 -5.57 -5.86 11.60
CA LEU A 96 -6.34 -6.22 12.78
C LEU A 96 -6.66 -7.74 12.79
N PRO A 97 -6.84 -8.36 13.96
CA PRO A 97 -6.66 -7.76 15.29
C PRO A 97 -5.18 -7.64 15.68
N MET A 98 -4.88 -6.80 16.67
CA MET A 98 -3.51 -6.56 17.16
C MET A 98 -3.45 -6.63 18.69
N ILE A 99 -2.51 -7.40 19.24
CA ILE A 99 -2.13 -7.32 20.67
C ILE A 99 -0.91 -6.41 20.76
N PRO A 100 -0.95 -5.29 21.50
CA PRO A 100 0.21 -4.42 21.66
C PRO A 100 1.40 -5.14 22.28
N SER A 101 2.62 -4.70 21.94
CA SER A 101 3.84 -5.33 22.46
C SER A 101 3.89 -5.26 23.99
N GLY A 102 4.16 -6.40 24.64
CA GLY A 102 4.20 -6.50 26.10
C GLY A 102 2.83 -6.70 26.77
N HIS A 103 1.74 -6.80 26.00
CA HIS A 103 0.39 -7.02 26.51
C HIS A 103 -0.11 -8.46 26.33
N SER A 104 -1.30 -8.74 26.87
CA SER A 104 -1.94 -10.06 26.82
C SER A 104 -3.10 -10.08 25.81
N VAL A 105 -3.67 -11.26 25.57
CA VAL A 105 -4.89 -11.41 24.74
C VAL A 105 -6.08 -10.56 25.23
N ARG A 106 -6.10 -10.14 26.51
CA ARG A 106 -7.15 -9.27 27.05
C ARG A 106 -7.11 -7.85 26.48
N ASP A 107 -5.95 -7.45 25.96
CA ASP A 107 -5.68 -6.10 25.45
C ASP A 107 -5.76 -6.05 23.92
N ILE A 108 -6.47 -7.01 23.32
CA ILE A 108 -6.63 -7.14 21.87
C ILE A 108 -7.37 -5.93 21.30
N ILE A 109 -6.78 -5.31 20.27
CA ILE A 109 -7.38 -4.26 19.46
C ILE A 109 -8.09 -4.94 18.29
N THR A 110 -9.39 -4.71 18.18
CA THR A 110 -10.22 -5.25 17.09
C THR A 110 -10.73 -4.18 16.12
N GLU A 111 -10.53 -2.90 16.46
CA GLU A 111 -10.95 -1.71 15.70
C GLU A 111 -9.84 -0.64 15.73
#